data_AF-A0A6A6PZY3-F1
#
_entry.id   AF-A0A6A6PZY3-F1
#
_cell.length_a   1.000
_cell.length_b   1.000
_cell.length_c   1.000
_cell.angle_alpha   90.00
_cell.angle_beta   90.00
_cell.angle_gamma   90.00
#
_symmetry.space_group_name_H-M   'P 1'
#
loop_
_entity.id
_entity.type
_entity.pdbx_description
1 polymer ?
#
loop_
_entity_poly.entity_id
_entity_poly.type
_entity_poly.pdbx_seq_one_letter_code
_entity_poly.pdbx_strand_id
1 'polypeptide(L)'
;MRHPTLLTHSLLLLSLALPQTHAKTYTKSKDAVLLSKIRTLTLSASKSTSHRRTAAIPQLTCVGGNARGRYDVDVMRCTNSGSEYDAEDIQWTCKASLPPEFKLGGTEVVCEGYDSPEDPFVLKGSCGVEYRLVLTEVGEEKFGTGGWRGFEGGKVGGLLGLLWSGLFWGVFIGMC
;
A
#
# COMPACT_ATOMS: atom_id res chain seq x y z
N MET A 1 -43.02 -28.41 84.60
CA MET A 1 -42.90 -28.49 83.13
C MET A 1 -42.10 -27.29 82.67
N ARG A 2 -40.85 -27.50 82.26
CA ARG A 2 -39.94 -26.48 81.72
C ARG A 2 -39.88 -26.70 80.21
N HIS A 3 -40.09 -25.66 79.42
CA HIS A 3 -39.49 -25.51 78.08
C HIS A 3 -39.54 -24.05 77.62
N PRO A 4 -38.59 -23.63 76.76
CA PRO A 4 -37.85 -22.38 76.94
C PRO A 4 -38.17 -21.32 75.87
N THR A 5 -37.74 -20.11 76.21
CA THR A 5 -37.64 -18.90 75.39
C THR A 5 -36.99 -19.14 74.02
N LEU A 6 -37.71 -18.81 72.94
CA LEU A 6 -37.16 -18.68 71.59
C LEU A 6 -36.54 -17.30 71.41
N LEU A 7 -35.22 -17.21 71.61
CA LEU A 7 -34.37 -16.09 71.22
C LEU A 7 -33.39 -16.61 70.18
N THR A 8 -33.64 -16.40 68.89
CA THR A 8 -32.66 -16.68 67.84
C THR A 8 -32.63 -15.63 66.74
N HIS A 9 -31.74 -14.65 66.94
CA HIS A 9 -30.76 -14.14 65.98
C HIS A 9 -31.24 -13.76 64.57
N SER A 10 -31.62 -12.49 64.39
CA SER A 10 -31.59 -11.82 63.08
C SER A 10 -30.13 -11.72 62.58
N LEU A 11 -29.75 -12.60 61.66
CA LEU A 11 -28.47 -12.51 60.95
C LEU A 11 -28.50 -11.35 59.94
N LEU A 12 -27.61 -10.38 60.16
CA LEU A 12 -27.21 -9.36 59.20
C LEU A 12 -26.65 -10.03 57.94
N LEU A 13 -27.36 -9.96 56.81
CA LEU A 13 -26.83 -10.26 55.48
C LEU A 13 -26.18 -8.99 54.91
N LEU A 14 -24.94 -8.72 55.30
CA LEU A 14 -24.10 -7.72 54.64
C LEU A 14 -23.55 -8.33 53.34
N SER A 15 -24.34 -8.29 52.28
CA SER A 15 -23.93 -8.71 50.95
C SER A 15 -22.85 -7.75 50.41
N LEU A 16 -21.60 -8.21 50.38
CA LEU A 16 -20.50 -7.52 49.71
C LEU A 16 -20.83 -7.39 48.20
N ALA A 17 -21.09 -6.16 47.76
CA ALA A 17 -21.13 -5.82 46.34
C ALA A 17 -19.70 -5.83 45.79
N LEU A 18 -19.23 -6.98 45.31
CA LEU A 18 -18.03 -7.07 44.49
C LEU A 18 -18.29 -6.33 43.16
N PRO A 19 -17.47 -5.34 42.77
CA PRO A 19 -17.55 -4.76 41.44
C PRO A 19 -17.23 -5.84 40.42
N GLN A 20 -18.22 -6.22 39.61
CA GLN A 20 -18.04 -7.15 38.50
C GLN A 20 -17.18 -6.48 37.43
N THR A 21 -15.87 -6.68 37.50
CA THR A 21 -14.97 -6.34 36.39
C THR A 21 -15.31 -7.26 35.24
N HIS A 22 -16.09 -6.76 34.28
CA HIS A 22 -16.35 -7.45 33.03
C HIS A 22 -15.02 -7.46 32.26
N ALA A 23 -14.28 -8.55 32.36
CA ALA A 23 -13.16 -8.81 31.47
C ALA A 23 -13.73 -8.87 30.05
N LYS A 24 -13.45 -7.84 29.23
CA LYS A 24 -13.70 -7.89 27.79
C LYS A 24 -12.75 -8.93 27.19
N THR A 25 -13.22 -10.16 27.08
CA THR A 25 -12.53 -11.19 26.32
C THR A 25 -12.61 -10.78 24.85
N TYR A 26 -11.57 -10.11 24.33
CA TYR A 26 -11.43 -9.89 22.89
C TYR A 26 -11.10 -11.25 22.27
N THR A 27 -12.14 -12.03 21.94
CA THR A 27 -11.99 -13.17 21.04
C THR A 27 -11.56 -12.59 19.72
N LYS A 28 -10.24 -12.63 19.46
CA LYS A 28 -9.67 -12.18 18.20
C LYS A 28 -10.41 -12.90 17.09
N SER A 29 -11.03 -12.12 16.22
CA SER A 29 -11.84 -12.63 15.14
C SER A 29 -11.00 -13.53 14.21
N LYS A 30 -11.67 -14.46 13.53
CA LYS A 30 -10.99 -15.46 12.69
C LYS A 30 -10.37 -14.86 11.42
N ASP A 31 -10.69 -13.61 11.11
CA ASP A 31 -10.28 -12.85 9.93
C ASP A 31 -9.21 -11.79 10.24
N ALA A 32 -8.78 -11.62 11.49
CA ALA A 32 -7.65 -10.76 11.85
C ALA A 32 -6.32 -11.51 11.78
N VAL A 33 -5.35 -11.00 11.02
CA VAL A 33 -4.03 -11.63 10.81
C VAL A 33 -2.93 -10.63 11.11
N LEU A 34 -1.90 -11.04 11.86
CA LEU A 34 -0.73 -10.18 12.12
C LEU A 34 0.03 -9.97 10.80
N LEU A 35 0.24 -8.73 10.40
CA LEU A 35 0.89 -8.39 9.12
C LEU A 35 2.28 -9.05 9.02
N SER A 36 3.08 -8.99 10.09
CA SER A 36 4.42 -9.59 10.20
C SER A 36 4.47 -11.11 10.05
N LYS A 37 3.34 -11.79 10.30
CA LYS A 37 3.23 -13.25 10.18
C LYS A 37 2.84 -13.71 8.77
N ILE A 38 2.46 -12.79 7.89
CA ILE A 38 2.14 -13.10 6.50
C ILE A 38 3.45 -13.37 5.76
N ARG A 39 3.63 -14.62 5.31
CA ARG A 39 4.84 -15.04 4.59
C ARG A 39 4.80 -14.72 3.10
N THR A 40 3.62 -14.87 2.51
CA THR A 40 3.46 -14.77 1.05
C THR A 40 2.05 -14.32 0.72
N LEU A 41 1.96 -13.40 -0.24
CA LEU A 41 0.73 -12.95 -0.87
C LEU A 41 0.74 -13.42 -2.32
N THR A 42 -0.38 -13.98 -2.78
CA THR A 42 -0.59 -14.30 -4.19
C THR A 42 -1.84 -13.58 -4.64
N LEU A 43 -1.66 -12.61 -5.52
CA LEU A 43 -2.65 -11.65 -5.94
C LEU A 43 -2.96 -11.86 -7.42
N SER A 44 -4.19 -11.59 -7.84
CA SER A 44 -4.61 -11.72 -9.24
C SER A 44 -5.40 -10.51 -9.73
N ALA A 45 -5.19 -10.12 -10.99
CA ALA A 45 -5.92 -9.02 -11.63
C ALA A 45 -7.44 -9.26 -11.71
N SER A 46 -7.86 -10.52 -11.71
CA SER A 46 -9.28 -10.92 -11.76
C SER A 46 -10.01 -10.86 -10.41
N LYS A 47 -9.33 -10.47 -9.33
CA LYS A 47 -9.87 -10.52 -7.97
C LYS A 47 -9.83 -9.15 -7.30
N SER A 48 -10.85 -8.90 -6.48
CA SER A 48 -10.89 -7.78 -5.54
C SER A 48 -10.44 -8.21 -4.15
N THR A 49 -10.00 -7.24 -3.36
CA THR A 49 -9.66 -7.41 -1.95
C THR A 49 -10.92 -7.70 -1.12
N SER A 50 -10.76 -8.45 -0.03
CA SER A 50 -11.78 -8.41 1.02
C SER A 50 -11.78 -7.02 1.65
N HIS A 51 -12.93 -6.60 2.15
CA HIS A 51 -13.07 -5.30 2.79
C HIS A 51 -13.99 -5.41 4.00
N ARG A 52 -13.83 -4.50 4.96
CA ARG A 52 -14.73 -4.37 6.10
C ARG A 52 -15.18 -2.94 6.32
N ARG A 53 -14.23 -2.01 6.41
CA ARG A 53 -14.49 -0.60 6.71
C ARG A 53 -14.37 0.28 5.46
N THR A 54 -13.54 -0.12 4.51
CA THR A 54 -13.34 0.56 3.23
C THR A 54 -14.05 -0.19 2.09
N ALA A 55 -14.04 0.34 0.87
CA ALA A 55 -14.56 -0.37 -0.30
C ALA A 55 -13.55 -1.40 -0.80
N ALA A 56 -14.04 -2.51 -1.37
CA ALA A 56 -13.17 -3.46 -2.07
C ALA A 56 -12.46 -2.77 -3.26
N ILE A 57 -11.16 -3.03 -3.38
CA ILE A 57 -10.33 -2.55 -4.49
C ILE A 57 -9.79 -3.74 -5.30
N PRO A 58 -9.31 -3.55 -6.54
CA PRO A 58 -8.58 -4.59 -7.26
C PRO A 58 -7.34 -5.04 -6.47
N GLN A 59 -7.02 -6.33 -6.51
CA GLN A 59 -5.81 -6.84 -5.86
C GLN A 59 -4.52 -6.38 -6.54
N LEU A 60 -4.56 -6.09 -7.84
CA LEU A 60 -3.42 -5.62 -8.62
C LEU A 60 -3.81 -4.31 -9.33
N THR A 61 -3.03 -3.25 -9.09
CA THR A 61 -3.29 -1.93 -9.66
C THR A 61 -2.04 -1.37 -10.31
N CYS A 62 -2.08 -1.12 -11.63
CA CYS A 62 -0.99 -0.44 -12.32
C CYS A 62 -1.11 1.08 -12.15
N VAL A 63 -0.27 1.66 -11.30
CA VAL A 63 -0.34 3.09 -10.95
C VAL A 63 0.54 3.99 -11.82
N GLY A 64 1.48 3.42 -12.59
CA GLY A 64 2.40 4.24 -13.38
C GLY A 64 3.46 3.46 -14.16
N GLY A 65 4.47 4.20 -14.63
CA GLY A 65 5.55 3.71 -15.47
C GLY A 65 5.30 3.94 -16.96
N ASN A 66 6.37 3.93 -17.76
CA ASN A 66 6.31 4.22 -19.19
C ASN A 66 5.64 3.12 -20.03
N ALA A 67 5.42 1.94 -19.45
CA ALA A 67 4.69 0.84 -20.07
C ALA A 67 3.23 0.73 -19.60
N ARG A 68 2.71 1.68 -18.80
CA ARG A 68 1.33 1.62 -18.29
C ARG A 68 0.32 1.50 -19.44
N GLY A 69 -0.61 0.54 -19.33
CA GLY A 69 -1.64 0.27 -20.33
C GLY A 69 -1.16 -0.51 -21.56
N ARG A 70 0.10 -0.97 -21.58
CA ARG A 70 0.64 -1.81 -22.66
C ARG A 70 0.52 -3.30 -22.35
N TYR A 71 0.54 -3.67 -21.09
CA TYR A 71 0.40 -5.03 -20.60
C TYR A 71 -0.14 -5.01 -19.17
N ASP A 72 -0.96 -5.98 -18.81
CA ASP A 72 -1.52 -6.14 -17.47
C ASP A 72 -1.00 -7.42 -16.82
N VAL A 73 -0.58 -7.30 -15.55
CA VAL A 73 -0.07 -8.45 -14.79
C VAL A 73 -1.23 -9.30 -14.28
N ASP A 74 -1.32 -10.56 -14.72
CA ASP A 74 -2.40 -11.47 -14.30
C ASP A 74 -2.27 -11.96 -12.85
N VAL A 75 -1.05 -12.35 -12.47
CA VAL A 75 -0.73 -12.93 -11.16
C VAL A 75 0.60 -12.40 -10.67
N MET A 76 0.61 -11.92 -9.42
CA MET A 76 1.82 -11.48 -8.73
C MET A 76 1.96 -12.22 -7.40
N ARG A 77 3.19 -12.60 -7.07
CA ARG A 77 3.52 -13.20 -5.78
C ARG A 77 4.50 -12.32 -5.03
N CYS A 78 4.10 -11.86 -3.87
CA CYS A 78 4.94 -11.08 -2.97
C CYS A 78 5.33 -11.92 -1.76
N THR A 79 6.61 -11.90 -1.41
CA THR A 79 7.15 -12.60 -0.25
C THR A 79 7.65 -11.59 0.76
N ASN A 80 7.37 -11.84 2.03
CA ASN A 80 7.93 -11.06 3.12
C ASN A 80 9.44 -11.31 3.18
N SER A 81 10.22 -10.25 3.06
CA SER A 81 11.70 -10.25 2.98
C SER A 81 12.35 -9.79 4.29
N GLY A 82 11.57 -9.65 5.36
CA GLY A 82 12.02 -9.15 6.66
C GLY A 82 11.39 -7.79 6.96
N SER A 83 11.92 -7.14 7.98
CA SER A 83 11.54 -5.78 8.35
C SER A 83 12.77 -4.92 8.58
N GLU A 84 12.62 -3.61 8.39
CA GLU A 84 13.75 -2.67 8.45
C GLU A 84 14.04 -2.19 9.88
N TYR A 85 13.03 -1.65 10.57
CA TYR A 85 13.20 -1.04 11.89
C TYR A 85 12.39 -1.72 12.99
N ASP A 86 11.10 -1.96 12.77
CA ASP A 86 10.21 -2.64 13.72
C ASP A 86 9.59 -3.90 13.10
N ALA A 87 8.67 -4.56 13.80
CA ALA A 87 8.06 -5.79 13.28
C ALA A 87 6.97 -5.50 12.23
N GLU A 88 6.56 -4.23 12.11
CA GLU A 88 5.44 -3.73 11.33
C GLU A 88 5.91 -3.17 9.96
N ASP A 89 7.15 -2.70 9.87
CA ASP A 89 7.85 -2.18 8.68
C ASP A 89 8.33 -3.30 7.76
N ILE A 90 7.39 -4.09 7.23
CA ILE A 90 7.70 -5.25 6.40
C ILE A 90 8.16 -4.82 5.01
N GLN A 91 9.29 -5.41 4.61
CA GLN A 91 9.81 -5.30 3.26
C GLN A 91 9.25 -6.44 2.40
N TRP A 92 8.60 -6.09 1.29
CA TRP A 92 7.98 -7.05 0.38
C TRP A 92 8.78 -7.17 -0.92
N THR A 93 9.15 -8.40 -1.28
CA THR A 93 9.68 -8.70 -2.62
C THR A 93 8.58 -9.27 -3.50
N CYS A 94 8.16 -8.53 -4.51
CA CYS A 94 7.13 -8.94 -5.47
C CYS A 94 7.73 -9.46 -6.78
N LYS A 95 7.17 -10.56 -7.29
CA LYS A 95 7.55 -11.18 -8.57
C LYS A 95 6.33 -11.52 -9.40
N ALA A 96 6.41 -11.31 -10.71
CA ALA A 96 5.39 -11.68 -11.67
C ALA A 96 6.05 -12.26 -12.93
N SER A 97 5.30 -13.07 -13.69
CA SER A 97 5.73 -13.50 -15.02
C SER A 97 5.39 -12.40 -16.02
N LEU A 98 6.42 -11.84 -16.65
CA LEU A 98 6.30 -10.74 -17.61
C LEU A 98 6.98 -11.14 -18.92
N PRO A 99 6.46 -10.69 -20.08
CA PRO A 99 7.18 -10.74 -21.34
C PRO A 99 8.52 -9.98 -21.24
N PRO A 100 9.53 -10.33 -22.06
CA PRO A 100 10.86 -9.73 -21.99
C PRO A 100 10.87 -8.22 -22.23
N GLU A 101 9.83 -7.66 -22.85
CA GLU A 101 9.67 -6.22 -23.09
C GLU A 101 9.33 -5.42 -21.82
N PHE A 102 8.91 -6.08 -20.75
CA PHE A 102 8.40 -5.44 -19.55
C PHE A 102 9.12 -5.89 -18.28
N LYS A 103 9.24 -4.98 -17.33
CA LYS A 103 9.70 -5.27 -15.97
C LYS A 103 8.85 -4.53 -14.95
N LEU A 104 8.80 -5.08 -13.74
CA LEU A 104 8.23 -4.37 -12.59
C LEU A 104 9.17 -3.23 -12.18
N GLY A 105 8.60 -2.05 -12.00
CA GLY A 105 9.24 -0.93 -11.31
C GLY A 105 9.03 -1.05 -9.80
N GLY A 106 8.74 0.08 -9.15
CA GLY A 106 8.35 0.07 -7.73
C GLY A 106 7.05 -0.69 -7.51
N THR A 107 7.01 -1.48 -6.44
CA THR A 107 5.85 -2.24 -5.97
C THR A 107 5.57 -1.92 -4.52
N GLU A 108 4.30 -1.68 -4.19
CA GLU A 108 3.85 -1.33 -2.85
C GLU A 108 2.69 -2.24 -2.45
N VAL A 109 2.82 -2.92 -1.32
CA VAL A 109 1.77 -3.78 -0.75
C VAL A 109 0.94 -2.94 0.20
N VAL A 110 -0.37 -2.89 -0.03
CA VAL A 110 -1.31 -2.12 0.80
C VAL A 110 -2.36 -3.09 1.35
N CYS A 111 -2.51 -3.15 2.67
CA CYS A 111 -3.50 -3.99 3.35
C CYS A 111 -4.46 -3.14 4.18
N GLU A 112 -5.70 -3.60 4.38
CA GLU A 112 -6.64 -2.94 5.29
C GLU A 112 -6.30 -3.34 6.73
N GLY A 113 -5.91 -2.36 7.56
CA GLY A 113 -5.78 -2.55 9.01
C GLY A 113 -7.11 -2.97 9.63
N TYR A 114 -7.08 -3.88 10.60
CA TYR A 114 -8.25 -4.62 11.07
C TYR A 114 -9.25 -3.70 11.80
N ASP A 115 -8.77 -2.98 12.81
CA ASP A 115 -9.59 -2.02 13.58
C ASP A 115 -9.26 -0.56 13.25
N SER A 116 -8.00 -0.22 12.93
CA SER A 116 -7.51 1.10 12.48
C SER A 116 -6.42 0.97 11.41
N PRO A 117 -6.09 2.04 10.65
CA PRO A 117 -5.01 2.00 9.64
C PRO A 117 -3.62 1.67 10.21
N GLU A 118 -3.34 2.02 11.47
CA GLU A 118 -2.07 1.84 12.15
C GLU A 118 -1.99 0.51 12.96
N ASP A 119 -2.98 -0.36 12.80
CA ASP A 119 -3.06 -1.63 13.52
C ASP A 119 -2.05 -2.65 12.95
N PRO A 120 -1.22 -3.32 13.79
CA PRO A 120 -0.39 -4.43 13.33
C PRO A 120 -1.20 -5.62 12.77
N PHE A 121 -2.50 -5.70 13.07
CA PHE A 121 -3.43 -6.65 12.47
C PHE A 121 -4.06 -6.09 11.21
N VAL A 122 -4.15 -6.95 10.19
CA VAL A 122 -4.82 -6.66 8.93
C VAL A 122 -5.96 -7.65 8.68
N LEU A 123 -6.94 -7.22 7.90
CA LEU A 123 -8.04 -8.08 7.47
C LEU A 123 -7.54 -9.14 6.48
N LYS A 124 -7.87 -10.40 6.74
CA LYS A 124 -7.52 -11.52 5.86
C LYS A 124 -8.06 -11.31 4.46
N GLY A 125 -7.17 -11.28 3.47
CA GLY A 125 -7.52 -11.12 2.06
C GLY A 125 -7.67 -9.66 1.59
N SER A 126 -7.38 -8.69 2.47
CA SER A 126 -7.52 -7.26 2.15
C SER A 126 -6.31 -6.66 1.45
N CYS A 127 -5.19 -7.39 1.39
CA CYS A 127 -3.97 -6.90 0.77
C CYS A 127 -4.11 -6.83 -0.76
N GLY A 128 -3.74 -5.68 -1.32
CA GLY A 128 -3.54 -5.42 -2.74
C GLY A 128 -2.10 -4.96 -3.01
N VAL A 129 -1.74 -4.88 -4.29
CA VAL A 129 -0.44 -4.37 -4.74
C VAL A 129 -0.62 -3.29 -5.78
N GLU A 130 -0.01 -2.15 -5.51
CA GLU A 130 0.21 -1.11 -6.49
C GLU A 130 1.58 -1.31 -7.13
N TYR A 131 1.62 -1.36 -8.45
CA TYR A 131 2.86 -1.57 -9.18
C TYR A 131 3.02 -0.58 -10.32
N ARG A 132 4.27 -0.26 -10.64
CA ARG A 132 4.64 0.45 -11.86
C ARG A 132 5.13 -0.55 -12.90
N LEU A 133 4.71 -0.38 -14.15
CA LEU A 133 5.18 -1.21 -15.27
C LEU A 133 6.15 -0.39 -16.14
N VAL A 134 7.33 -0.94 -16.36
CA VAL A 134 8.44 -0.25 -17.04
C VAL A 134 8.88 -1.06 -18.25
N LEU A 135 9.24 -0.39 -19.33
CA LEU A 135 9.84 -1.03 -20.50
C LEU A 135 11.29 -1.48 -20.17
N THR A 136 11.67 -2.64 -20.68
CA THR A 136 13.07 -3.07 -20.76
C THR A 136 13.71 -2.46 -22.01
N GLU A 137 15.01 -2.68 -22.23
CA GLU A 137 15.69 -2.23 -23.46
C GLU A 137 14.99 -2.78 -24.72
N VAL A 138 14.60 -4.06 -24.71
CA VAL A 138 13.82 -4.70 -25.79
C VAL A 138 12.44 -4.04 -25.94
N GLY A 139 11.81 -3.67 -24.81
CA GLY A 139 10.54 -2.97 -24.80
C GLY A 139 10.64 -1.57 -25.37
N GLU A 140 11.72 -0.82 -25.09
CA GLU A 140 11.96 0.50 -25.65
C GLU A 140 12.21 0.45 -27.16
N GLU A 141 12.93 -0.55 -27.67
CA GLU A 141 13.10 -0.71 -29.12
C GLU A 141 11.78 -0.95 -29.85
N LYS A 142 10.85 -1.68 -29.21
CA LYS A 142 9.57 -2.09 -29.80
C LYS A 142 8.44 -1.07 -29.58
N PHE A 143 8.37 -0.50 -28.38
CA PHE A 143 7.27 0.34 -27.92
C PHE A 143 7.71 1.76 -27.56
N GLY A 144 9.02 2.01 -27.47
CA GLY A 144 9.57 3.33 -27.23
C GLY A 144 9.04 4.28 -28.28
N THR A 145 8.17 5.18 -27.86
CA THR A 145 7.83 6.34 -28.65
C THR A 145 9.12 7.11 -28.82
N GLY A 146 9.63 7.23 -30.05
CA GLY A 146 10.89 7.89 -30.41
C GLY A 146 10.97 9.34 -29.89
N GLY A 147 11.24 9.49 -28.61
CA GLY A 147 11.07 10.70 -27.83
C GLY A 147 12.24 11.65 -27.98
N TRP A 148 12.79 11.79 -29.20
CA TRP A 148 13.59 12.92 -29.68
C TRP A 148 13.54 12.97 -31.22
N ARG A 149 12.34 13.02 -31.81
CA ARG A 149 12.14 13.43 -33.22
C ARG A 149 11.24 14.66 -33.36
N GLY A 150 11.19 15.49 -32.31
CA GLY A 150 10.32 16.67 -32.20
C GLY A 150 11.04 18.02 -32.00
N PHE A 151 12.37 18.08 -32.14
CA PHE A 151 13.06 19.32 -32.51
C PHE A 151 13.69 19.10 -33.88
N GLU A 152 12.84 18.83 -34.87
CA GLU A 152 13.16 19.25 -36.23
C GLU A 152 13.25 20.77 -36.15
N GLY A 153 14.49 21.25 -36.11
CA GLY A 153 14.86 22.65 -36.10
C GLY A 153 14.31 23.33 -37.35
N GLY A 154 13.02 23.66 -37.29
CA GLY A 154 12.41 24.65 -38.16
C GLY A 154 13.25 25.91 -38.03
N LYS A 155 13.73 26.39 -39.18
CA LYS A 155 14.55 27.58 -39.42
C LYS A 155 14.09 28.88 -38.73
N VAL A 156 13.02 28.85 -37.95
CA VAL A 156 12.43 29.94 -37.17
C VAL A 156 13.05 30.14 -35.78
N GLY A 157 13.61 29.11 -35.15
CA GLY A 157 14.24 29.23 -33.82
C GLY A 157 15.62 29.92 -33.84
N GLY A 158 16.35 29.80 -34.95
CA GLY A 158 17.69 30.39 -35.09
C GLY A 158 17.66 31.92 -35.20
N LEU A 159 16.70 32.50 -35.94
CA LEU A 159 16.65 33.95 -36.11
C LEU A 159 16.21 34.67 -34.83
N LEU A 160 15.19 34.15 -34.14
CA LEU A 160 14.75 34.70 -32.86
C LEU A 160 15.80 34.48 -31.75
N GLY A 161 16.51 33.34 -31.77
CA GLY A 161 17.62 33.06 -30.86
C GLY A 161 18.81 34.00 -31.06
N LEU A 162 19.17 34.29 -32.31
CA LEU A 162 20.24 35.25 -32.64
C LEU A 162 19.87 36.69 -32.30
N LEU A 163 18.59 37.06 -32.50
CA LEU A 163 18.07 38.37 -32.10
C LEU A 163 18.07 38.52 -30.56
N TRP A 164 17.63 37.49 -29.83
CA TRP A 164 17.66 37.49 -28.37
C TRP A 164 19.09 37.51 -27.81
N SER A 165 20.00 36.72 -28.39
CA SER A 165 21.41 36.71 -27.97
C SER A 165 22.10 38.04 -28.28
N GLY A 166 21.82 38.65 -29.43
CA GLY A 166 22.36 39.95 -29.81
C GLY A 166 21.85 41.08 -28.92
N LEU A 167 20.56 41.06 -28.57
CA LEU A 167 19.96 42.02 -27.64
C LEU A 167 20.56 41.87 -26.23
N PHE A 168 20.71 40.64 -25.75
CA PHE A 168 21.28 40.36 -24.43
C PHE A 168 22.73 40.86 -24.34
N TRP A 169 23.61 40.45 -25.26
CA TRP A 169 25.02 40.87 -25.23
C TRP A 169 25.22 42.35 -25.57
N GLY A 170 24.38 42.93 -26.43
CA GLY A 170 24.44 44.36 -26.75
C GLY A 170 24.15 45.27 -25.55
N VAL A 171 23.25 44.85 -24.64
CA VAL A 171 22.96 45.59 -23.39
C VAL A 171 24.13 45.50 -22.40
N PHE A 172 24.82 44.36 -22.32
CA PHE A 172 25.97 44.20 -21.42
C PHE A 172 27.26 44.85 -21.93
N ILE A 173 27.47 44.93 -23.24
CA ILE A 173 28.66 45.60 -23.83
C ILE A 173 28.48 47.13 -23.85
N GLY A 174 27.25 47.64 -23.91
CA GLY A 174 26.97 49.08 -23.89
C GLY A 174 27.05 49.77 -22.52
N MET A 175 27.33 49.02 -21.46
CA MET A 175 27.36 49.51 -20.07
C MET A 175 28.75 49.35 -19.41
N CYS A 176 29.79 49.16 -20.23
CA CYS A 176 31.20 49.25 -19.87
C CYS A 176 31.86 50.43 -20.60
#